data_AF-X1L0W6-F1
#
_entry.id   AF-X1L0W6-F1
#
_cell.length_a   1.000
_cell.length_b   1.000
_cell.length_c   1.000
_cell.angle_alpha   90.00
_cell.angle_beta   90.00
_cell.angle_gamma   90.00
#
_symmetry.space_group_name_H-M   'P 1'
#
loop_
_entity.id
_entity.type
_entity.pdbx_description
1 polymer ?
#
loop_
_entity_poly.entity_id
_entity_poly.type
_entity_poly.pdbx_seq_one_letter_code
_entity_poly.pdbx_strand_id
1 'polypeptide(L)'
;MPKPIRSPIEHLCHRGYIFFGVKDDKSVVGISEYREFRSKLSQIVTKNIFPATIKWDVCNTLTIEERQKYVYIVKVEESLYFEKPHMSYEDKFGLKLPIRRNGHLDYIKDGKDLRALFLQEDRFYPEYKRHIREIMQRIKSSTNAHISLLEIIIFEKIKNYIEAKPINIEQDRQNNKVLLESISKIKDLITQLNRALSNIITEGSDTYNTIKGNLDSEIDNFLNNLNYL
;
A
#
# COMPACT_ATOMS: atom_id res chain seq x y z
N MET A 1 5.53 37.62 4.24
CA MET A 1 5.92 36.23 3.97
C MET A 1 4.66 35.42 3.69
N PRO A 2 4.51 34.80 2.51
CA PRO A 2 3.36 33.95 2.25
C PRO A 2 3.44 32.74 3.19
N LYS A 3 2.40 32.53 3.99
CA LYS A 3 2.24 31.34 4.83
C LYS A 3 2.23 30.11 3.90
N PRO A 4 2.84 28.98 4.29
CA PRO A 4 2.68 27.76 3.52
C PRO A 4 1.19 27.42 3.47
N ILE A 5 0.64 27.35 2.26
CA ILE A 5 -0.67 26.79 2.00
C ILE A 5 -0.61 25.35 2.52
N ARG A 6 -1.22 25.10 3.68
CA ARG A 6 -1.51 23.74 4.11
C ARG A 6 -2.39 23.15 3.01
N SER A 7 -1.80 22.25 2.23
CA SER A 7 -2.52 21.45 1.25
C SER A 7 -3.70 20.77 1.95
N PRO A 8 -4.95 20.95 1.49
CA PRO A 8 -6.13 20.37 2.11
C PRO A 8 -6.32 18.91 1.66
N ILE A 9 -5.25 18.11 1.73
CA ILE A 9 -5.34 16.65 1.58
C ILE A 9 -5.09 16.07 2.96
N GLU A 10 -6.00 16.38 3.88
CA GLU A 10 -6.13 15.62 5.12
C GLU A 10 -6.74 14.26 4.77
N HIS A 11 -5.91 13.21 4.95
CA HIS A 11 -6.27 11.81 5.08
C HIS A 11 -6.75 11.08 3.81
N LEU A 12 -5.78 10.67 2.98
CA LEU A 12 -5.92 9.51 2.12
C LEU A 12 -6.00 8.24 3.00
N CYS A 13 -7.22 7.93 3.48
CA CYS A 13 -7.64 6.72 4.20
C CYS A 13 -6.51 5.83 4.78
N HIS A 14 -5.81 6.34 5.79
CA HIS A 14 -5.08 5.51 6.75
C HIS A 14 -6.08 4.59 7.43
N ARG A 15 -5.73 3.30 7.61
CA ARG A 15 -6.44 2.25 8.38
C ARG A 15 -7.81 2.70 8.95
N GLY A 16 -8.89 2.19 8.38
CA GLY A 16 -10.24 2.60 8.75
C GLY A 16 -10.85 1.71 9.82
N TYR A 17 -11.75 2.27 10.64
CA TYR A 17 -12.66 1.49 11.47
C TYR A 17 -14.10 1.70 11.00
N ILE A 18 -14.86 0.62 10.94
CA ILE A 18 -16.29 0.61 10.65
C ILE A 18 -17.00 0.06 11.88
N PHE A 19 -18.00 0.80 12.36
CA PHE A 19 -18.79 0.43 13.54
C PHE A 19 -20.18 0.00 13.09
N PHE A 20 -20.50 -1.27 13.24
CA PHE A 20 -21.84 -1.80 12.95
C PHE A 20 -22.69 -1.73 14.22
N GLY A 21 -23.89 -1.13 14.13
CA GLY A 21 -24.74 -0.84 15.30
C GLY A 21 -24.62 0.59 15.81
N VAL A 22 -23.96 1.48 15.07
CA VAL A 22 -23.90 2.92 15.30
C VAL A 22 -24.57 3.63 14.13
N LYS A 23 -25.42 4.62 14.41
CA LYS A 23 -26.09 5.45 13.39
C LYS A 23 -25.18 6.59 12.90
N ASP A 24 -25.58 7.24 11.81
CA ASP A 24 -24.84 8.38 11.24
C ASP A 24 -24.76 9.59 12.19
N ASP A 25 -25.77 9.76 13.05
CA ASP A 25 -25.77 10.74 14.15
C ASP A 25 -24.86 10.35 15.33
N LYS A 26 -24.09 9.27 15.17
CA LYS A 26 -23.17 8.67 16.16
C LYS A 26 -23.89 8.05 17.36
N SER A 27 -25.21 7.92 17.35
CA SER A 27 -25.93 7.24 18.41
C SER A 27 -25.72 5.72 18.34
N VAL A 28 -25.48 5.11 19.50
CA VAL A 28 -25.27 3.66 19.62
C VAL A 28 -26.62 2.97 19.79
N VAL A 29 -27.00 2.16 18.80
CA VAL A 29 -28.27 1.41 18.80
C VAL A 29 -28.03 -0.07 19.07
N GLY A 30 -26.88 -0.57 18.62
CA GLY A 30 -26.50 -1.97 18.60
C GLY A 30 -27.30 -2.79 17.58
N ILE A 31 -26.77 -3.94 17.22
CA ILE A 31 -27.44 -4.97 16.43
C ILE A 31 -27.54 -6.26 17.24
N SER A 32 -28.52 -7.12 16.92
CA SER A 32 -28.62 -8.44 17.56
C SER A 32 -27.36 -9.26 17.29
N GLU A 33 -27.03 -10.18 18.22
CA GLU A 33 -25.90 -11.07 18.02
C GLU A 33 -26.05 -11.83 16.70
N TYR A 34 -25.01 -11.79 15.87
CA TYR A 34 -24.98 -12.52 14.63
C TYR A 34 -23.71 -13.36 14.54
N ARG A 35 -23.84 -14.65 14.85
CA ARG A 35 -22.72 -15.62 14.91
C ARG A 35 -21.95 -15.72 13.59
N GLU A 36 -22.63 -15.48 12.47
CA GLU A 36 -22.06 -15.56 11.12
C GLU A 36 -21.63 -14.20 10.56
N PHE A 37 -21.54 -13.16 11.40
CA PHE A 37 -21.22 -11.80 10.96
C PHE A 37 -19.95 -11.74 10.10
N ARG A 38 -18.88 -12.39 10.56
CA ARG A 38 -17.60 -12.43 9.83
C ARG A 38 -17.75 -13.11 8.47
N SER A 39 -18.42 -14.27 8.41
CA SER A 39 -18.63 -15.02 7.17
C SER A 39 -19.45 -14.23 6.16
N LYS A 40 -20.55 -13.60 6.61
CA LYS A 40 -21.41 -12.79 5.75
C LYS A 40 -20.71 -11.54 5.24
N LEU A 41 -19.95 -10.85 6.09
CA LEU A 41 -19.15 -9.69 5.68
C LEU A 41 -18.09 -10.10 4.66
N SER A 42 -17.43 -11.25 4.85
CA SER A 42 -16.47 -11.78 3.87
C SER A 42 -17.11 -12.03 2.52
N GLN A 43 -18.30 -12.65 2.47
CA GLN A 43 -19.01 -12.88 1.22
C GLN A 43 -19.34 -11.56 0.51
N ILE A 44 -19.78 -10.54 1.25
CA ILE A 44 -20.09 -9.21 0.70
C ILE A 44 -18.83 -8.57 0.12
N VAL A 45 -17.72 -8.55 0.87
CA VAL A 45 -16.46 -7.96 0.42
C VAL A 45 -15.95 -8.68 -0.81
N THR A 46 -15.89 -10.01 -0.81
CA THR A 46 -15.37 -10.79 -1.93
C THR A 46 -16.25 -10.71 -3.17
N LYS A 47 -17.58 -10.64 -3.02
CA LYS A 47 -18.51 -10.59 -4.16
C LYS A 47 -18.61 -9.21 -4.79
N ASN A 48 -18.61 -8.15 -3.99
CA ASN A 48 -19.00 -6.82 -4.45
C ASN A 48 -17.81 -5.86 -4.58
N ILE A 49 -16.63 -6.21 -4.07
CA ILE A 49 -15.45 -5.36 -4.11
C ILE A 49 -14.32 -6.01 -4.90
N PHE A 50 -13.80 -5.29 -5.89
CA PHE A 50 -12.74 -5.75 -6.78
C PHE A 50 -11.56 -4.76 -6.82
N PRO A 51 -10.29 -5.20 -6.70
CA PRO A 51 -9.90 -6.56 -6.38
C PRO A 51 -10.25 -6.91 -4.93
N ALA A 52 -10.58 -8.18 -4.68
CA ALA A 52 -10.94 -8.70 -3.35
C ALA A 52 -9.70 -8.93 -2.45
N THR A 53 -8.75 -8.01 -2.49
CA THR A 53 -7.48 -8.05 -1.74
C THR A 53 -7.52 -7.20 -0.47
N ILE A 54 -8.65 -6.54 -0.19
CA ILE A 54 -8.82 -5.74 1.03
C ILE A 54 -8.68 -6.64 2.26
N LYS A 55 -7.68 -6.33 3.09
CA LYS A 55 -7.49 -6.96 4.39
C LYS A 55 -8.37 -6.26 5.42
N TRP A 56 -9.19 -7.02 6.14
CA TRP A 56 -10.05 -6.50 7.20
C TRP A 56 -10.24 -7.56 8.29
N ASP A 57 -10.58 -7.13 9.49
CA ASP A 57 -10.90 -8.04 10.59
C ASP A 57 -11.90 -7.44 11.58
N VAL A 58 -12.65 -8.30 12.27
CA VAL A 58 -13.50 -7.89 13.41
C VAL A 58 -12.59 -7.82 14.65
N CYS A 59 -12.03 -6.65 14.91
CA CYS A 59 -11.04 -6.52 15.98
C CYS A 59 -11.66 -6.47 17.38
N ASN A 60 -12.93 -6.09 17.50
CA ASN A 60 -13.62 -6.04 18.78
C ASN A 60 -15.15 -6.14 18.62
N THR A 61 -15.82 -6.60 19.67
CA THR A 61 -17.28 -6.59 19.80
C THR A 61 -17.64 -6.00 21.15
N LEU A 62 -18.42 -4.92 21.17
CA LEU A 62 -18.92 -4.32 22.41
C LEU A 62 -20.33 -4.82 22.68
N THR A 63 -20.59 -5.27 23.90
CA THR A 63 -21.92 -5.71 24.34
C THR A 63 -22.66 -4.57 25.05
N ILE A 64 -23.92 -4.37 24.69
CA ILE A 64 -24.87 -3.47 25.34
C ILE A 64 -25.81 -4.35 26.17
N GLU A 65 -25.40 -4.62 27.42
CA GLU A 65 -26.02 -5.63 28.29
C GLU A 65 -27.52 -5.39 28.51
N GLU A 66 -27.90 -4.14 28.79
CA GLU A 66 -29.30 -3.72 29.03
C GLU A 66 -30.25 -4.08 27.87
N ARG A 67 -29.73 -4.24 26.65
CA ARG A 67 -30.51 -4.44 25.43
C ARG A 67 -30.21 -5.76 24.74
N GLN A 68 -29.26 -6.55 25.26
CA GLN A 68 -28.72 -7.75 24.60
C GLN A 68 -28.33 -7.48 23.14
N LYS A 69 -27.66 -6.34 22.91
CA LYS A 69 -27.22 -5.90 21.58
C LYS A 69 -25.71 -5.75 21.52
N TYR A 70 -25.17 -5.71 20.31
CA TYR A 70 -23.75 -5.72 20.05
C TYR A 70 -23.37 -4.62 19.07
N VAL A 71 -22.15 -4.11 19.23
CA VAL A 71 -21.50 -3.25 18.24
C VAL A 71 -20.26 -3.97 17.75
N TYR A 72 -20.22 -4.30 16.46
CA TYR A 72 -19.05 -4.91 15.84
C TYR A 72 -18.12 -3.82 15.32
N ILE A 73 -16.86 -3.88 15.73
CA ILE A 73 -15.82 -2.96 15.28
C ILE A 73 -14.96 -3.70 14.26
N VAL A 74 -15.05 -3.27 13.01
CA VAL A 74 -14.30 -3.83 11.89
C VAL A 74 -13.15 -2.90 11.55
N LYS A 75 -11.94 -3.41 11.63
CA LYS A 75 -10.73 -2.73 11.16
C LYS A 75 -10.50 -3.09 9.70
N VAL A 76 -10.35 -2.08 8.85
CA VAL A 76 -9.96 -2.22 7.45
C VAL A 76 -8.52 -1.72 7.32
N GLU A 77 -7.63 -2.61 6.89
CA GLU A 77 -6.24 -2.24 6.67
C GLU A 77 -6.09 -1.49 5.36
N GLU A 78 -5.07 -0.65 5.30
CA GLU A 78 -4.76 0.04 4.06
C GLU A 78 -4.18 -0.95 3.05
N SER A 79 -4.83 -1.08 1.89
CA SER A 79 -4.31 -1.90 0.78
C SER A 79 -3.07 -1.30 0.15
N LEU A 80 -2.36 -2.13 -0.60
CA LEU A 80 -1.18 -1.69 -1.31
C LEU A 80 -1.53 -0.82 -2.49
N TYR A 81 -0.59 0.02 -2.94
CA TYR A 81 -0.85 0.88 -4.09
C TYR A 81 -1.27 0.06 -5.33
N PHE A 82 -0.63 -1.09 -5.57
CA PHE A 82 -0.95 -1.98 -6.70
C PHE A 82 -2.22 -2.83 -6.49
N GLU A 83 -2.77 -2.84 -5.29
CA GLU A 83 -4.07 -3.47 -4.98
C GLU A 83 -5.23 -2.47 -5.12
N LYS A 84 -4.92 -1.18 -5.32
CA LYS A 84 -5.88 -0.09 -5.51
C LYS A 84 -5.96 0.28 -7.01
N PRO A 85 -7.05 0.91 -7.46
CA PRO A 85 -8.27 1.23 -6.70
C PRO A 85 -9.12 -0.01 -6.44
N HIS A 86 -9.75 -0.06 -5.27
CA HIS A 86 -10.88 -0.95 -5.04
C HIS A 86 -12.14 -0.34 -5.64
N MET A 87 -12.89 -1.17 -6.34
CA MET A 87 -14.07 -0.82 -7.11
C MET A 87 -15.24 -1.61 -6.52
N SER A 88 -16.38 -0.95 -6.33
CA SER A 88 -17.62 -1.60 -5.93
C SER A 88 -18.52 -1.75 -7.13
N TYR A 89 -19.07 -2.95 -7.34
CA TYR A 89 -20.11 -3.18 -8.33
C TYR A 89 -21.49 -3.10 -7.68
N GLU A 90 -22.37 -2.27 -8.24
CA GLU A 90 -23.78 -2.22 -7.90
C GLU A 90 -24.60 -2.45 -9.18
N ASP A 91 -25.43 -3.51 -9.20
CA ASP A 91 -26.20 -3.96 -10.39
C ASP A 91 -26.91 -2.82 -11.15
N LYS A 92 -27.38 -1.78 -10.44
CA LYS A 92 -28.12 -0.65 -11.02
C LYS A 92 -27.25 0.53 -11.48
N PHE A 93 -26.04 0.64 -10.97
CA PHE A 93 -25.19 1.83 -11.18
C PHE A 93 -23.84 1.51 -11.80
N GLY A 94 -23.59 0.23 -12.10
CA GLY A 94 -22.34 -0.25 -12.67
C GLY A 94 -21.18 -0.19 -11.68
N LEU A 95 -19.98 -0.15 -12.24
CA LEU A 95 -18.74 -0.12 -11.47
C LEU A 95 -18.47 1.30 -10.94
N LYS A 96 -18.29 1.43 -9.63
CA LYS A 96 -17.98 2.68 -8.94
C LYS A 96 -16.66 2.59 -8.20
N LEU A 97 -15.93 3.70 -8.13
CA LEU A 97 -14.71 3.83 -7.34
C LEU A 97 -14.99 4.71 -6.11
N PRO A 98 -15.28 4.10 -4.95
CA PRO A 98 -15.58 4.85 -3.74
C PRO A 98 -14.34 5.57 -3.21
N ILE A 99 -14.54 6.81 -2.77
CA ILE A 99 -13.55 7.59 -2.04
C ILE A 99 -14.20 8.19 -0.79
N ARG A 100 -13.49 8.17 0.34
CA ARG A 100 -13.97 8.84 1.55
C ARG A 100 -13.32 10.21 1.67
N ARG A 101 -14.12 11.26 1.83
CA ARG A 101 -13.66 12.64 2.05
C ARG A 101 -14.45 13.23 3.22
N ASN A 102 -13.77 13.69 4.26
CA ASN A 102 -14.39 14.33 5.43
C ASN A 102 -15.55 13.54 6.06
N GLY A 103 -15.41 12.21 6.15
CA GLY A 103 -16.44 11.31 6.70
C GLY A 103 -17.54 10.90 5.72
N HIS A 104 -17.67 11.59 4.58
CA HIS A 104 -18.64 11.27 3.53
C HIS A 104 -18.08 10.29 2.50
N LEU A 105 -18.96 9.43 1.97
CA LEU A 105 -18.69 8.59 0.82
C LEU A 105 -19.01 9.37 -0.46
N ASP A 106 -18.00 9.51 -1.31
CA ASP A 106 -18.09 10.10 -2.64
C ASP A 106 -17.53 9.08 -3.66
N TYR A 107 -17.60 9.41 -4.95
CA TYR A 107 -17.13 8.53 -6.02
C TYR A 107 -16.24 9.27 -7.01
N ILE A 108 -15.19 8.60 -7.47
CA ILE A 108 -14.34 9.09 -8.56
C ILE A 108 -15.18 9.13 -9.84
N LYS A 109 -15.25 10.30 -10.48
CA LYS A 109 -16.14 10.52 -11.63
C LYS A 109 -15.45 10.25 -12.97
N ASP A 110 -14.15 10.53 -13.03
CA ASP A 110 -13.38 10.42 -14.27
C ASP A 110 -11.89 10.09 -14.03
N GLY A 111 -11.16 9.92 -15.13
CA GLY A 111 -9.73 9.63 -15.10
C GLY A 111 -8.86 10.79 -14.58
N LYS A 112 -9.35 12.03 -14.56
CA LYS A 112 -8.62 13.16 -13.98
C LYS A 112 -8.66 13.08 -12.46
N ASP A 113 -9.82 12.80 -11.88
CA ASP A 113 -9.97 12.55 -10.44
C ASP A 113 -9.11 11.36 -10.00
N LEU A 114 -9.10 10.29 -10.80
CA LEU A 114 -8.27 9.12 -10.55
C LEU A 114 -6.78 9.46 -10.57
N ARG A 115 -6.31 10.18 -11.59
CA ARG A 115 -4.91 10.63 -11.68
C ARG A 115 -4.53 11.56 -10.53
N ALA A 116 -5.42 12.47 -10.15
CA ALA A 116 -5.19 13.37 -9.02
C ALA A 116 -5.02 12.60 -7.72
N LEU A 117 -5.80 11.53 -7.53
CA LEU A 117 -5.77 10.72 -6.31
C LEU A 117 -4.58 9.75 -6.24
N PHE A 118 -4.23 9.12 -7.37
CA PHE A 118 -3.25 8.04 -7.40
C PHE A 118 -1.90 8.43 -7.96
N LEU A 119 -1.82 9.38 -8.90
CA LEU A 119 -0.63 9.60 -9.72
C LEU A 119 0.03 10.98 -9.51
N GLN A 120 -0.73 12.01 -9.14
CA GLN A 120 -0.24 13.40 -9.07
C GLN A 120 0.56 13.77 -7.83
N GLU A 121 0.72 12.89 -6.84
CA GLU A 121 1.58 13.25 -5.72
C GLU A 121 3.05 13.00 -6.08
N ASP A 122 3.74 14.08 -6.46
CA ASP A 122 5.21 14.19 -6.58
C ASP A 122 5.92 14.11 -5.21
N ARG A 123 5.21 13.70 -4.17
CA ARG A 123 5.73 13.59 -2.80
C ARG A 123 5.73 12.13 -2.40
N PHE A 124 6.89 11.67 -1.95
CA PHE A 124 6.97 10.41 -1.25
C PHE A 124 6.38 10.59 0.16
N TYR A 125 5.35 9.81 0.48
CA TYR A 125 4.79 9.73 1.81
C TYR A 125 5.35 8.53 2.58
N PRO A 126 5.40 8.58 3.93
CA PRO A 126 5.88 7.49 4.78
C PRO A 126 5.26 6.12 4.48
N GLU A 127 4.03 6.08 3.99
CA GLU A 127 3.27 4.87 3.62
C GLU A 127 3.92 4.10 2.47
N TYR A 128 4.64 4.80 1.57
CA TYR A 128 5.38 4.14 0.49
C TYR A 128 6.54 3.29 1.00
N LYS A 129 7.07 3.51 2.21
CA LYS A 129 8.09 2.63 2.80
C LYS A 129 7.56 1.20 2.95
N ARG A 130 6.30 1.04 3.35
CA ARG A 130 5.65 -0.27 3.44
C ARG A 130 5.55 -0.90 2.05
N HIS A 131 5.02 -0.16 1.07
CA HIS A 131 4.91 -0.64 -0.31
C HIS A 131 6.26 -1.10 -0.86
N ILE A 132 7.32 -0.34 -0.58
CA ILE A 132 8.67 -0.67 -0.99
C ILE A 132 9.19 -1.94 -0.35
N ARG A 133 8.99 -2.08 0.97
CA ARG A 133 9.36 -3.29 1.66
C ARG A 133 8.69 -4.51 1.03
N GLU A 134 7.42 -4.40 0.71
CA GLU A 134 6.66 -5.49 0.10
C GLU A 134 7.10 -5.78 -1.35
N ILE A 135 7.38 -4.75 -2.15
CA ILE A 135 7.96 -4.90 -3.50
C ILE A 135 9.30 -5.63 -3.42
N MET A 136 10.19 -5.19 -2.53
CA MET A 136 11.50 -5.80 -2.33
C MET A 136 11.42 -7.24 -1.83
N GLN A 137 10.55 -7.53 -0.87
CA GLN A 137 10.30 -8.89 -0.38
C GLN A 137 9.75 -9.79 -1.48
N ARG A 138 8.90 -9.26 -2.36
CA ARG A 138 8.39 -10.00 -3.51
C ARG A 138 9.48 -10.30 -4.53
N ILE A 139 10.36 -9.35 -4.84
CA ILE A 139 11.55 -9.58 -5.70
C ILE A 139 12.49 -10.63 -5.08
N LYS A 140 12.65 -10.58 -3.75
CA LYS A 140 13.49 -11.54 -3.01
C LYS A 140 12.89 -12.96 -3.05
N SER A 141 11.58 -13.09 -2.91
CA SER A 141 10.89 -14.40 -2.92
C SER A 141 10.60 -14.96 -4.31
N SER A 142 10.78 -14.20 -5.38
CA SER A 142 10.53 -14.64 -6.76
C SER A 142 11.78 -15.19 -7.45
N THR A 143 11.59 -16.22 -8.28
CA THR A 143 12.63 -16.75 -9.19
C THR A 143 12.98 -15.73 -10.27
N ASN A 144 12.00 -14.95 -10.73
CA ASN A 144 12.22 -13.87 -11.69
C ASN A 144 12.14 -12.54 -10.95
N ALA A 145 13.14 -11.68 -11.10
CA ALA A 145 13.06 -10.30 -10.61
C ALA A 145 12.28 -9.43 -11.61
N HIS A 146 11.02 -9.81 -11.88
CA HIS A 146 10.15 -8.99 -12.70
C HIS A 146 9.67 -7.79 -11.88
N ILE A 147 10.06 -6.59 -12.32
CA ILE A 147 9.56 -5.32 -11.80
C ILE A 147 8.53 -4.78 -12.79
N SER A 148 7.32 -4.47 -12.31
CA SER A 148 6.30 -3.81 -13.12
C SER A 148 6.65 -2.33 -13.38
N LEU A 149 6.15 -1.73 -14.46
CA LEU A 149 6.34 -0.29 -14.74
C LEU A 149 5.95 0.58 -13.53
N LEU A 150 4.90 0.19 -12.81
CA LEU A 150 4.43 0.89 -11.63
C LEU A 150 5.44 0.84 -10.47
N GLU A 151 6.10 -0.30 -10.27
CA GLU A 151 7.16 -0.43 -9.27
C GLU A 151 8.39 0.40 -9.64
N ILE A 152 8.73 0.49 -10.93
CA ILE A 152 9.78 1.40 -11.41
C ILE A 152 9.41 2.84 -11.05
N ILE A 153 8.17 3.28 -11.31
CA ILE A 153 7.69 4.62 -10.94
C ILE A 153 7.82 4.86 -9.44
N ILE A 154 7.42 3.89 -8.62
CA ILE A 154 7.55 3.97 -7.15
C ILE A 154 9.03 4.10 -6.75
N PHE A 155 9.93 3.35 -7.37
CA PHE A 155 11.38 3.46 -7.15
C PHE A 155 11.95 4.83 -7.52
N GLU A 156 11.57 5.37 -8.69
CA GLU A 156 12.00 6.71 -9.10
C GLU A 156 11.48 7.80 -8.16
N LYS A 157 10.23 7.68 -7.68
CA LYS A 157 9.68 8.65 -6.71
C LYS A 157 10.45 8.66 -5.39
N ILE A 158 10.94 7.51 -4.92
CA ILE A 158 11.80 7.45 -3.72
C ILE A 158 13.15 8.08 -3.96
N LYS A 159 13.77 7.72 -5.07
CA LYS A 159 15.05 8.30 -5.46
C LYS A 159 14.96 9.82 -5.46
N ASN A 160 13.97 10.37 -6.16
CA ASN A 160 13.70 11.80 -6.22
C ASN A 160 13.43 12.40 -4.83
N TYR A 161 12.71 11.70 -3.96
CA TYR A 161 12.47 12.17 -2.59
C TYR A 161 13.74 12.24 -1.75
N ILE A 162 14.58 11.20 -1.81
CA ILE A 162 15.85 11.15 -1.08
C ILE A 162 16.78 12.27 -1.57
N GLU A 163 16.84 12.48 -2.88
CA GLU A 163 17.63 13.56 -3.51
C GLU A 163 17.13 14.96 -3.15
N ALA A 164 15.81 15.15 -3.07
CA ALA A 164 15.20 16.44 -2.75
C ALA A 164 15.12 16.76 -1.24
N LYS A 165 15.38 15.78 -0.36
CA LYS A 165 15.28 15.97 1.09
C LYS A 165 16.35 16.98 1.54
N PRO A 166 15.99 18.11 2.15
CA PRO A 166 16.98 19.06 2.68
C PRO A 166 17.69 18.41 3.87
N ILE A 167 19.02 18.36 3.81
CA ILE A 167 19.85 17.67 4.81
C ILE A 167 20.67 18.71 5.57
N ASN A 168 20.46 18.79 6.88
CA ASN A 168 21.21 19.70 7.76
C ASN A 168 22.25 18.96 8.64
N ILE A 169 22.27 17.62 8.59
CA ILE A 169 23.11 16.77 9.45
C ILE A 169 23.92 15.80 8.57
N GLU A 170 25.24 15.70 8.79
CA GLU A 170 26.14 14.89 7.96
C GLU A 170 25.78 13.38 7.97
N GLN A 171 25.29 12.86 9.10
CA GLN A 171 24.83 11.48 9.21
C GLN A 171 23.67 11.17 8.25
N ASP A 172 22.69 12.08 8.14
CA ASP A 172 21.56 11.93 7.23
C ASP A 172 22.03 11.97 5.76
N ARG A 173 23.09 12.73 5.48
CA ARG A 173 23.71 12.79 4.15
C ARG A 173 24.34 11.47 3.76
N GLN A 174 25.07 10.86 4.68
CA GLN A 174 25.70 9.56 4.47
C GLN A 174 24.65 8.46 4.32
N ASN A 175 23.61 8.46 5.17
CA ASN A 175 22.50 7.50 5.07
C ASN A 175 21.77 7.61 3.73
N ASN A 176 21.47 8.84 3.27
CA ASN A 176 20.83 9.07 1.97
C ASN A 176 21.70 8.61 0.81
N LYS A 177 23.02 8.85 0.87
CA LYS A 177 23.96 8.38 -0.15
C LYS A 177 23.97 6.86 -0.27
N VAL A 178 24.06 6.14 0.86
CA VAL A 178 24.00 4.67 0.90
C VAL A 178 22.70 4.16 0.27
N LEU A 179 21.57 4.78 0.59
CA LEU A 179 20.27 4.41 0.02
C LEU A 179 20.20 4.61 -1.50
N LEU A 180 20.72 5.72 -2.02
CA LEU A 180 20.75 6.00 -3.46
C LEU A 180 21.67 5.04 -4.22
N GLU A 181 22.82 4.70 -3.65
CA GLU A 181 23.74 3.69 -4.19
C GLU A 181 23.09 2.31 -4.22
N SER A 182 22.42 1.90 -3.13
CA SER A 182 21.67 0.65 -3.07
C SER A 182 20.54 0.59 -4.10
N ILE A 183 19.78 1.67 -4.31
CA ILE A 183 18.73 1.72 -5.35
C ILE A 183 19.32 1.45 -6.73
N SER A 184 20.46 2.07 -7.04
CA SER A 184 21.11 1.90 -8.35
C SER A 184 21.62 0.47 -8.52
N LYS A 185 22.28 -0.07 -7.51
CA LYS A 185 22.82 -1.44 -7.51
C LYS A 185 21.72 -2.50 -7.62
N ILE A 186 20.58 -2.31 -6.96
CA ILE A 186 19.42 -3.21 -7.07
C ILE A 186 18.90 -3.23 -8.52
N LYS A 187 18.76 -2.07 -9.17
CA LYS A 187 18.33 -2.00 -10.58
C LYS A 187 19.29 -2.76 -11.52
N ASP A 188 20.59 -2.60 -11.31
CA ASP A 188 21.61 -3.30 -12.10
C ASP A 188 21.56 -4.81 -11.90
N LEU A 189 21.47 -5.26 -10.64
CA LEU A 189 21.38 -6.68 -10.28
C LEU A 189 20.12 -7.33 -10.84
N ILE A 190 18.99 -6.63 -10.87
CA ILE A 190 17.74 -7.13 -11.47
C ILE A 190 17.89 -7.30 -12.98
N THR A 191 18.52 -6.32 -13.64
CA THR A 191 18.82 -6.41 -15.08
C THR A 191 19.73 -7.59 -15.39
N GLN A 192 20.78 -7.79 -14.59
CA GLN A 192 21.70 -8.92 -14.72
C GLN A 192 21.00 -10.25 -14.45
N LEU A 193 20.16 -10.34 -13.42
CA LEU A 193 19.43 -11.56 -13.08
C LEU A 193 18.47 -11.99 -14.20
N ASN A 194 17.74 -11.05 -14.79
CA ASN A 194 16.82 -11.33 -15.90
C ASN A 194 17.56 -11.80 -17.16
N ARG A 195 18.78 -11.28 -17.42
CA ARG A 195 19.66 -11.76 -18.51
C ARG A 195 20.19 -13.17 -18.21
N ALA A 196 20.72 -13.39 -17.01
CA ALA A 196 21.22 -14.69 -16.58
C ALA A 196 20.11 -15.75 -16.65
N LEU A 197 18.89 -15.41 -16.23
CA LEU A 197 17.73 -16.30 -16.32
C LEU A 197 17.40 -16.68 -17.77
N SER A 198 17.47 -15.74 -18.69
CA SER A 198 17.25 -15.99 -20.13
C SER A 198 18.32 -16.93 -20.72
N ASN A 199 19.52 -16.92 -20.14
CA ASN A 199 20.67 -17.72 -20.58
C ASN A 199 20.93 -18.96 -19.71
N ILE A 200 20.04 -19.32 -18.77
CA ILE A 200 20.24 -20.46 -17.85
C ILE A 200 20.53 -21.76 -18.58
N ILE A 201 19.92 -21.97 -19.75
CA ILE A 201 20.09 -23.19 -20.56
C ILE A 201 21.51 -23.26 -21.13
N THR A 202 22.16 -22.12 -21.38
CA THR A 202 23.48 -22.01 -22.03
C THR A 202 24.63 -21.78 -21.05
N GLU A 203 24.41 -21.07 -19.95
CA GLU A 203 25.47 -20.64 -19.01
C GLU A 203 25.43 -21.37 -17.66
N GLY A 204 24.44 -22.24 -17.44
CA GLY A 204 24.25 -22.94 -16.17
C GLY A 204 23.63 -22.07 -15.06
N SER A 205 23.30 -22.68 -13.93
CA SER A 205 22.59 -22.00 -12.82
C SER A 205 23.50 -21.20 -11.88
N ASP A 206 24.82 -21.39 -11.93
CA ASP A 206 25.74 -20.84 -10.92
C ASP A 206 25.85 -19.31 -10.99
N THR A 207 25.91 -18.76 -12.20
CA THR A 207 25.88 -17.31 -12.44
C THR A 207 24.57 -16.71 -11.93
N TYR A 208 23.43 -17.36 -12.23
CA TYR A 208 22.13 -16.94 -11.75
C TYR A 208 22.05 -16.94 -10.21
N ASN A 209 22.48 -18.03 -9.56
CA ASN A 209 22.45 -18.19 -8.11
C ASN A 209 23.32 -17.13 -7.42
N THR A 210 24.49 -16.82 -7.98
CA THR A 210 25.40 -15.78 -7.46
C THR A 210 24.77 -14.39 -7.55
N ILE A 211 24.21 -14.03 -8.71
CA ILE A 211 23.54 -12.72 -8.88
C ILE A 211 22.33 -12.62 -7.95
N LYS A 212 21.56 -13.70 -7.80
CA LYS A 212 20.40 -13.75 -6.91
C LYS A 212 20.79 -13.54 -5.44
N GLY A 213 21.84 -14.21 -4.96
CA GLY A 213 22.35 -14.01 -3.60
C GLY A 213 22.83 -12.57 -3.34
N ASN A 214 23.49 -11.96 -4.33
CA ASN A 214 23.92 -10.56 -4.26
C ASN A 214 22.72 -9.60 -4.24
N LEU A 215 21.70 -9.85 -5.05
CA LEU A 215 20.46 -9.07 -5.07
C LEU A 215 19.74 -9.14 -3.73
N ASP A 216 19.59 -10.34 -3.17
CA ASP A 216 18.89 -10.54 -1.90
C ASP A 216 19.61 -9.84 -0.74
N SER A 217 20.95 -9.90 -0.73
CA SER A 217 21.78 -9.21 0.26
C SER A 217 21.67 -7.68 0.14
N GLU A 218 21.67 -7.16 -1.09
CA GLU A 218 21.52 -5.71 -1.32
C GLU A 218 20.12 -5.22 -0.95
N ILE A 219 19.08 -6.03 -1.21
CA ILE A 219 17.72 -5.76 -0.74
C ILE A 219 17.67 -5.66 0.78
N ASP A 220 18.28 -6.59 1.51
CA ASP A 220 18.29 -6.56 2.97
C ASP A 220 19.01 -5.30 3.50
N ASN A 221 20.15 -4.94 2.90
CA ASN A 221 20.87 -3.71 3.23
C ASN A 221 20.01 -2.47 2.98
N PHE A 222 19.36 -2.39 1.83
CA PHE A 222 18.47 -1.28 1.50
C PHE A 222 17.30 -1.17 2.50
N LEU A 223 16.63 -2.28 2.83
CA LEU A 223 15.49 -2.29 3.75
C LEU A 223 15.88 -1.95 5.19
N ASN A 224 17.07 -2.34 5.63
CA ASN A 224 17.60 -1.95 6.93
C ASN A 224 17.85 -0.45 6.99
N ASN A 225 18.45 0.12 5.93
CA ASN A 225 18.73 1.54 5.86
C ASN A 225 17.47 2.42 5.66
N LEU A 226 16.43 1.88 5.01
CA LEU A 226 15.15 2.56 4.80
C LEU A 226 14.44 2.92 6.12
N ASN A 227 14.77 2.23 7.22
CA ASN A 227 14.23 2.53 8.55
C ASN A 227 14.72 3.87 9.10
N TYR A 228 15.87 4.38 8.61
CA TYR A 228 16.45 5.66 9.05
C TYR A 228 15.98 6.87 8.23
N LEU A 229 15.13 6.64 7.22
CA LEU A 229 14.56 7.70 6.36
C LEU A 229 13.46 8.52 7.05
#